data_AF-A0A957XHU7-F1
#
_entry.id   AF-A0A957XHU7-F1
#
_cell.length_a   1.000
_cell.length_b   1.000
_cell.length_c   1.000
_cell.angle_alpha   90.00
_cell.angle_beta   90.00
_cell.angle_gamma   90.00
#
_symmetry.space_group_name_H-M   'P 1'
#
loop_
_entity.id
_entity.type
_entity.pdbx_description
1 polymer ?
#
loop_
_entity_poly.entity_id
_entity_poly.type
_entity_poly.pdbx_seq_one_letter_code
_entity_poly.pdbx_strand_id
1 'polypeptide(L)'
;MSEKITPPDLERYLKNLYDDGDFIRHEMEALAKQRGFPIVGPLSGRHLFQLAKMIGAKRVFELGSGYGYSALFFSRAVGEAGEVHCTELDQANINLAKDFLSRAGVWSQVTYHKLEATEALRRVGGIWDIIYNDINKDMYPAVIELAYRHLRPGGLFITDNVLWSGRVFEGQRDDSMSTQAILEFTDQLFNHPGFDSSIFPVRDGLAVALRL
;
A
#
# COMPACT_ATOMS: atom_id res chain seq x y z
N MET A 1 6.57 -25.63 0.45
CA MET A 1 7.22 -24.32 0.62
C MET A 1 6.94 -23.57 -0.68
N SER A 2 6.09 -22.54 -0.69
CA SER A 2 5.93 -21.78 -1.93
C SER A 2 7.23 -21.05 -2.21
N GLU A 3 7.69 -21.10 -3.47
CA GLU A 3 8.82 -20.30 -3.90
C GLU A 3 8.46 -18.83 -3.66
N LYS A 4 9.36 -18.11 -2.97
CA LYS A 4 9.22 -16.67 -2.86
C LYS A 4 9.30 -16.07 -4.27
N ILE A 5 8.28 -15.31 -4.67
CA ILE A 5 8.17 -14.68 -5.99
C ILE A 5 9.45 -13.92 -6.34
N THR A 6 9.99 -13.16 -5.37
CA THR A 6 11.31 -12.54 -5.49
C THR A 6 12.39 -13.45 -4.91
N PRO A 7 13.46 -13.80 -5.66
CA PRO A 7 14.57 -14.58 -5.15
C PRO A 7 15.20 -13.95 -3.89
N PRO A 8 15.51 -14.72 -2.82
CA PRO A 8 16.04 -14.16 -1.57
C PRO A 8 17.34 -13.37 -1.73
N ASP A 9 18.23 -13.80 -2.63
CA ASP A 9 19.49 -13.11 -2.90
C ASP A 9 19.27 -11.76 -3.56
N LEU A 10 18.31 -11.67 -4.49
CA LEU A 10 17.89 -10.43 -5.10
C LEU A 10 17.26 -9.50 -4.06
N GLU A 11 16.34 -10.01 -3.24
CA GLU A 11 15.69 -9.22 -2.18
C GLU A 11 16.73 -8.63 -1.22
N ARG A 12 17.73 -9.43 -0.81
CA ARG A 12 18.83 -8.96 0.05
C ARG A 12 19.71 -7.93 -0.64
N TYR A 13 20.09 -8.15 -1.89
CA TYR A 13 20.88 -7.21 -2.67
C TYR A 13 20.17 -5.84 -2.77
N LEU A 14 18.89 -5.84 -3.13
CA LEU A 14 18.10 -4.61 -3.26
C LEU A 14 17.88 -3.91 -1.91
N LYS A 15 17.64 -4.67 -0.83
CA LYS A 15 17.51 -4.09 0.52
C LYS A 15 18.77 -3.35 0.93
N ASN A 16 19.95 -3.93 0.68
CA ASN A 16 21.22 -3.29 1.00
C ASN A 16 21.45 -2.02 0.16
N LEU A 17 20.99 -2.00 -1.10
CA LEU A 17 21.11 -0.81 -1.96
C LEU A 17 20.14 0.30 -1.56
N TYR A 18 18.96 -0.04 -1.05
CA TYR A 18 17.90 0.92 -0.72
C TYR A 18 17.93 1.40 0.73
N ASP A 19 18.81 0.85 1.54
CA ASP A 19 18.96 1.30 2.92
C ASP A 19 19.47 2.75 2.95
N ASP A 20 18.61 3.65 3.43
CA ASP A 20 18.88 5.06 3.63
C ASP A 20 19.36 5.40 5.05
N GLY A 21 19.56 4.39 5.90
CA GLY A 21 20.00 4.56 7.29
C GLY A 21 18.92 5.14 8.22
N ASP A 22 17.67 5.18 7.78
CA ASP A 22 16.57 5.68 8.59
C ASP A 22 16.29 4.77 9.80
N PHE A 23 16.72 5.26 10.97
CA PHE A 23 16.56 4.58 12.24
C PHE A 23 15.10 4.30 12.59
N ILE A 24 14.17 5.21 12.30
CA ILE A 24 12.75 5.02 12.63
C ILE A 24 12.15 3.90 11.77
N ARG A 25 12.43 3.90 10.47
CA ARG A 25 12.01 2.81 9.57
C ARG A 25 12.56 1.46 10.03
N HIS A 26 13.84 1.40 10.43
CA HIS A 26 14.43 0.16 10.96
C HIS A 26 13.80 -0.32 12.27
N GLU A 27 13.44 0.59 13.17
CA GLU A 27 12.73 0.24 14.40
C GLU A 27 11.34 -0.32 14.11
N MET A 28 10.62 0.28 13.16
CA MET A 28 9.33 -0.21 12.67
C MET A 28 9.42 -1.62 12.05
N GLU A 29 10.49 -1.89 11.27
CA GLU A 29 10.76 -3.21 10.67
C GLU A 29 11.11 -4.26 11.72
N ALA A 30 11.93 -3.88 12.72
CA ALA A 30 12.27 -4.76 13.83
C ALA A 30 11.04 -5.13 14.66
N LEU A 31 10.16 -4.16 14.93
CA LEU A 31 8.89 -4.39 15.61
C LEU A 31 7.96 -5.31 14.78
N ALA A 32 7.88 -5.09 13.47
CA ALA A 32 7.10 -5.93 12.55
C ALA A 32 7.53 -7.38 12.69
N LYS A 33 8.84 -7.63 12.59
CA LYS A 33 9.44 -8.95 12.69
C LYS A 33 9.21 -9.58 14.06
N GLN A 34 9.36 -8.81 15.14
CA GLN A 34 9.15 -9.30 16.51
C GLN A 34 7.71 -9.74 16.74
N ARG A 35 6.73 -9.00 16.21
CA ARG A 35 5.30 -9.25 16.40
C ARG A 35 4.68 -10.17 15.35
N GLY A 36 5.41 -10.48 14.28
CA GLY A 36 4.83 -11.13 13.10
C GLY A 36 3.79 -10.26 12.41
N PHE A 37 3.91 -8.93 12.51
CA PHE A 37 2.96 -7.99 11.92
C PHE A 37 3.31 -7.77 10.43
N PRO A 38 2.34 -7.88 9.51
CA PRO A 38 2.59 -7.68 8.08
C PRO A 38 2.90 -6.22 7.77
N ILE A 39 3.95 -5.98 6.99
CA ILE A 39 4.29 -4.68 6.42
C ILE A 39 4.60 -4.83 4.93
N VAL A 40 4.29 -3.80 4.15
CA VAL A 40 4.62 -3.70 2.72
C VAL A 40 6.13 -3.94 2.46
N GLY A 41 6.97 -3.60 3.45
CA GLY A 41 8.41 -3.83 3.43
C GLY A 41 9.17 -2.79 2.60
N PRO A 42 10.50 -2.72 2.76
CA PRO A 42 11.29 -1.60 2.27
C PRO A 42 11.36 -1.51 0.74
N LEU A 43 11.33 -2.65 0.03
CA LEU A 43 11.39 -2.66 -1.43
C LEU A 43 10.14 -2.04 -2.06
N SER A 44 8.97 -2.51 -1.64
CA SER A 44 7.69 -1.95 -2.09
C SER A 44 7.53 -0.51 -1.61
N GLY A 45 7.87 -0.20 -0.35
CA GLY A 45 7.87 1.17 0.18
C GLY A 45 8.72 2.15 -0.65
N ARG A 46 9.90 1.72 -1.12
CA ARG A 46 10.74 2.51 -2.02
C ARG A 46 10.03 2.84 -3.34
N HIS A 47 9.31 1.87 -3.92
CA HIS A 47 8.51 2.11 -5.12
C HIS A 47 7.33 3.05 -4.85
N LEU A 48 6.62 2.91 -3.73
CA LEU A 48 5.54 3.81 -3.33
C LEU A 48 6.05 5.26 -3.25
N PHE A 49 7.20 5.48 -2.61
CA PHE A 49 7.84 6.79 -2.57
C PHE A 49 8.14 7.33 -3.97
N GLN A 50 8.78 6.53 -4.83
CA GLN A 50 9.14 6.97 -6.19
C GLN A 50 7.91 7.30 -7.04
N LEU A 51 6.89 6.44 -7.04
CA LEU A 51 5.65 6.66 -7.79
C LEU A 51 4.96 7.96 -7.34
N ALA A 52 4.87 8.19 -6.02
CA ALA A 52 4.33 9.43 -5.47
C ALA A 52 5.12 10.67 -5.90
N LYS A 53 6.47 10.59 -5.92
CA LYS A 53 7.32 11.68 -6.44
C LYS A 53 7.11 11.91 -7.93
N MET A 54 7.05 10.86 -8.73
CA MET A 54 6.95 10.94 -10.20
C MET A 54 5.67 11.65 -10.65
N ILE A 55 4.55 11.39 -9.98
CA ILE A 55 3.27 12.04 -10.32
C ILE A 55 3.06 13.38 -9.61
N GLY A 56 4.02 13.82 -8.78
CA GLY A 56 3.90 15.03 -7.98
C GLY A 56 2.79 14.97 -6.93
N ALA A 57 2.54 13.80 -6.34
CA ALA A 57 1.44 13.60 -5.39
C ALA A 57 1.52 14.56 -4.19
N LYS A 58 0.36 15.06 -3.77
CA LYS A 58 0.14 15.89 -2.58
C LYS A 58 -0.91 15.33 -1.64
N ARG A 59 -1.83 14.51 -2.14
CA ARG A 59 -2.92 13.91 -1.37
C ARG A 59 -2.93 12.41 -1.58
N VAL A 60 -2.63 11.66 -0.53
CA VAL A 60 -2.64 10.20 -0.53
C VAL A 60 -3.70 9.68 0.43
N PHE A 61 -4.48 8.69 0.02
CA PHE A 61 -5.39 7.95 0.89
C PHE A 61 -4.97 6.49 0.98
N GLU A 62 -4.71 5.99 2.19
CA GLU A 62 -4.36 4.60 2.46
C GLU A 62 -5.55 3.84 3.06
N LEU A 63 -5.90 2.73 2.40
CA LEU A 63 -6.87 1.76 2.85
C LEU A 63 -6.10 0.63 3.54
N GLY A 64 -6.12 0.60 4.88
CA GLY A 64 -5.30 -0.29 5.70
C GLY A 64 -3.89 0.27 5.91
N SER A 65 -3.67 0.91 7.06
CA SER A 65 -2.41 1.60 7.35
C SER A 65 -1.56 0.94 8.43
N GLY A 66 -2.13 0.01 9.22
CA GLY A 66 -1.42 -0.59 10.34
C GLY A 66 -0.93 0.48 11.31
N TYR A 67 0.33 0.35 11.74
CA TYR A 67 1.03 1.38 12.50
C TYR A 67 1.86 2.35 11.63
N GLY A 68 1.52 2.51 10.34
CA GLY A 68 1.99 3.62 9.50
C GLY A 68 3.30 3.40 8.74
N TYR A 69 3.71 2.15 8.49
CA TYR A 69 4.97 1.89 7.78
C TYR A 69 4.95 2.38 6.32
N SER A 70 3.87 2.12 5.56
CA SER A 70 3.70 2.66 4.21
C SER A 70 3.47 4.18 4.24
N ALA A 71 2.69 4.67 5.21
CA ALA A 71 2.45 6.10 5.45
C ALA A 71 3.76 6.90 5.58
N LEU A 72 4.80 6.34 6.19
CA LEU A 72 6.11 6.98 6.31
C LEU A 72 6.70 7.32 4.92
N PHE A 73 6.62 6.38 3.96
CA PHE A 73 7.11 6.61 2.59
C PHE A 73 6.28 7.66 1.87
N PHE A 74 4.94 7.58 1.96
CA PHE A 74 4.08 8.55 1.32
C PHE A 74 4.24 9.96 1.89
N SER A 75 4.34 10.11 3.21
CA SER A 75 4.52 11.40 3.87
C SER A 75 5.81 12.08 3.39
N ARG A 76 6.91 11.32 3.33
CA ARG A 76 8.17 11.82 2.75
C ARG A 76 8.05 12.22 1.28
N ALA A 77 7.22 11.52 0.51
CA ALA A 77 7.06 11.82 -0.91
C ALA A 77 6.25 13.10 -1.15
N VAL A 78 5.13 13.26 -0.44
CA VAL A 78 4.22 14.41 -0.61
C VAL A 78 4.83 15.72 -0.09
N GLY A 79 5.66 15.62 0.95
CA GLY A 79 6.36 16.74 1.59
C GLY A 79 5.47 17.55 2.54
N GLU A 80 6.01 18.64 3.10
CA GLU A 80 5.37 19.40 4.19
C GLU A 80 3.97 19.95 3.88
N ALA A 81 3.71 20.29 2.62
CA ALA A 81 2.42 20.81 2.16
C ALA A 81 1.44 19.72 1.69
N GLY A 82 1.82 18.45 1.80
CA GLY A 82 0.98 17.32 1.43
C GLY A 82 0.27 16.70 2.63
N GLU A 83 -0.69 15.83 2.33
CA GLU A 83 -1.47 15.09 3.32
C GLU A 83 -1.55 13.60 2.96
N VAL A 84 -1.49 12.76 4.01
CA VAL A 84 -1.69 11.32 3.94
C VAL A 84 -2.80 10.93 4.91
N HIS A 85 -3.90 10.44 4.36
CA HIS A 85 -5.03 9.96 5.13
C HIS A 85 -4.91 8.45 5.29
N CYS A 86 -4.87 7.99 6.53
CA CYS A 86 -4.67 6.61 6.94
C CYS A 86 -5.96 6.03 7.52
N THR A 87 -6.14 4.71 7.42
CA THR A 87 -7.30 4.00 8.00
C THR A 87 -6.84 2.81 8.82
N GLU A 88 -7.35 2.69 10.05
CA GLU A 88 -7.01 1.62 10.99
C GLU A 88 -8.09 1.52 12.06
N LEU A 89 -8.50 0.30 12.42
CA LEU A 89 -9.52 0.05 13.44
C LEU A 89 -8.92 -0.09 14.85
N ASP A 90 -7.70 -0.61 14.96
CA ASP A 90 -7.03 -0.85 16.24
C ASP A 90 -6.39 0.44 16.78
N GLN A 91 -6.86 0.86 17.97
CA GLN A 91 -6.31 2.02 18.66
C GLN A 91 -4.81 1.88 18.99
N ALA A 92 -4.35 0.68 19.30
CA ALA A 92 -2.96 0.43 19.62
C ALA A 92 -2.05 0.69 18.42
N ASN A 93 -2.48 0.29 17.22
CA ASN A 93 -1.76 0.58 15.97
C ASN A 93 -1.73 2.09 15.68
N ILE A 94 -2.85 2.80 15.86
CA ILE A 94 -2.90 4.26 15.70
C ILE A 94 -1.94 4.96 16.68
N ASN A 95 -1.87 4.50 17.93
CA ASN A 95 -0.96 5.06 18.92
C ASN A 95 0.51 4.83 18.55
N LEU A 96 0.85 3.64 18.04
CA LEU A 96 2.18 3.35 17.52
C LEU A 96 2.52 4.19 16.29
N ALA A 97 1.57 4.34 15.36
CA ALA A 97 1.74 5.22 14.21
C ALA A 97 2.03 6.66 14.64
N LYS A 98 1.28 7.17 15.61
CA LYS A 98 1.50 8.50 16.17
C LYS A 98 2.91 8.63 16.73
N ASP A 99 3.39 7.67 17.51
CA ASP A 99 4.74 7.68 18.06
C ASP A 99 5.82 7.68 16.95
N PHE A 100 5.80 6.66 16.09
CA PHE A 100 6.81 6.50 15.03
C PHE A 100 6.83 7.70 14.08
N LEU A 101 5.67 8.11 13.58
CA LEU A 101 5.58 9.19 12.60
C LEU A 101 5.87 10.57 13.22
N SER A 102 5.64 10.75 14.53
CA SER A 102 6.07 11.97 15.23
C SER A 102 7.59 12.01 15.36
N ARG A 103 8.22 10.89 15.74
CA ARG A 103 9.69 10.78 15.82
C ARG A 103 10.35 10.91 14.45
N ALA A 104 9.68 10.48 13.38
CA ALA A 104 10.11 10.69 12.00
C ALA A 104 9.83 12.12 11.47
N GLY A 105 9.17 12.98 12.24
CA GLY A 105 8.89 14.38 11.87
C GLY A 105 7.81 14.56 10.79
N VAL A 106 6.98 13.54 10.53
CA VAL A 106 5.98 13.57 9.44
C VAL A 106 4.54 13.49 9.93
N TRP A 107 4.30 13.31 11.23
CA TRP A 107 2.94 13.17 11.80
C TRP A 107 1.99 14.33 11.46
N SER A 108 2.50 15.55 11.30
CA SER A 108 1.66 16.71 10.94
C SER A 108 0.99 16.60 9.57
N GLN A 109 1.51 15.76 8.67
CA GLN A 109 0.94 15.47 7.35
C GLN A 109 -0.09 14.34 7.41
N VAL A 110 -0.20 13.63 8.53
CA VAL A 110 -0.90 12.35 8.61
C VAL A 110 -2.18 12.47 9.44
N THR A 111 -3.29 12.02 8.86
CA THR A 111 -4.58 11.93 9.56
C THR A 111 -5.02 10.47 9.60
N TYR A 112 -5.19 9.92 10.81
CA TYR A 112 -5.76 8.58 11.01
C TYR A 112 -7.27 8.63 11.21
N HIS A 113 -8.00 7.86 10.40
CA HIS A 113 -9.42 7.64 10.53
C HIS A 113 -9.66 6.27 11.17
N LYS A 114 -10.24 6.27 12.38
CA LYS A 114 -10.62 5.03 13.07
C LYS A 114 -11.96 4.50 12.57
N LEU A 115 -11.98 4.07 11.33
CA LEU A 115 -13.17 3.61 10.59
C LEU A 115 -12.76 2.48 9.64
N GLU A 116 -13.74 1.74 9.14
CA GLU A 116 -13.53 0.84 8.00
C GLU A 116 -13.02 1.66 6.81
N ALA A 117 -12.08 1.11 6.05
CA ALA A 117 -11.31 1.85 5.06
C ALA A 117 -12.19 2.45 3.94
N THR A 118 -13.13 1.67 3.40
CA THR A 118 -14.03 2.15 2.35
C THR A 118 -15.07 3.14 2.88
N GLU A 119 -15.53 2.96 4.11
CA GLU A 119 -16.37 3.93 4.81
C GLU A 119 -15.65 5.26 4.99
N ALA A 120 -14.41 5.24 5.47
CA ALA A 120 -13.57 6.42 5.63
C ALA A 120 -13.38 7.17 4.31
N LEU A 121 -13.03 6.47 3.23
CA LEU A 121 -12.85 7.09 1.91
C LEU A 121 -14.13 7.77 1.42
N ARG A 122 -15.30 7.11 1.56
CA ARG A 122 -16.61 7.71 1.21
C ARG A 122 -16.93 8.93 2.06
N ARG A 123 -16.66 8.87 3.37
CA ARG A 123 -16.99 9.94 4.32
C ARG A 123 -16.10 11.16 4.18
N VAL A 124 -14.79 10.96 4.03
CA VAL A 124 -13.83 12.04 3.80
C VAL A 124 -14.06 12.64 2.41
N GLY A 125 -14.34 11.79 1.42
CA GLY A 125 -14.61 12.21 0.05
C GLY A 125 -13.41 12.89 -0.61
N GLY A 126 -13.70 13.74 -1.61
CA GLY A 126 -12.69 14.50 -2.34
C GLY A 126 -11.94 13.70 -3.42
N ILE A 127 -11.01 14.38 -4.09
CA ILE A 127 -10.19 13.82 -5.17
C ILE A 127 -8.73 13.70 -4.72
N TRP A 128 -8.14 12.52 -4.90
CA TRP A 128 -6.84 12.11 -4.40
C TRP A 128 -5.85 11.92 -5.55
N ASP A 129 -4.56 12.10 -5.26
CA ASP A 129 -3.50 11.82 -6.22
C ASP A 129 -3.15 10.33 -6.23
N ILE A 130 -3.18 9.71 -5.04
CA ILE A 130 -2.95 8.29 -4.86
C ILE A 130 -3.99 7.73 -3.90
N ILE A 131 -4.52 6.56 -4.25
CA ILE A 131 -5.23 5.67 -3.33
C ILE A 131 -4.43 4.39 -3.26
N TYR A 132 -3.92 4.07 -2.06
CA TYR A 132 -3.16 2.86 -1.78
C TYR A 132 -4.04 1.87 -1.03
N ASN A 133 -4.11 0.63 -1.52
CA ASN A 133 -4.98 -0.42 -1.02
C ASN A 133 -4.20 -1.60 -0.48
N ASP A 134 -4.30 -1.82 0.84
CA ASP A 134 -3.73 -2.94 1.57
C ASP A 134 -4.70 -3.50 2.63
N ILE A 135 -6.00 -3.48 2.31
CA ILE A 135 -7.04 -4.06 3.17
C ILE A 135 -7.13 -5.59 3.02
N ASN A 136 -8.13 -6.17 3.69
CA ASN A 136 -8.48 -7.58 3.52
C ASN A 136 -8.82 -7.89 2.04
N LYS A 137 -8.25 -8.98 1.53
CA LYS A 137 -8.20 -9.24 0.08
C LYS A 137 -9.57 -9.52 -0.53
N ASP A 138 -10.51 -10.04 0.26
CA ASP A 138 -11.92 -10.23 -0.10
C ASP A 138 -12.63 -8.91 -0.46
N MET A 139 -12.14 -7.77 0.03
CA MET A 139 -12.71 -6.46 -0.27
C MET A 139 -12.10 -5.79 -1.51
N TYR A 140 -11.03 -6.36 -2.11
CA TYR A 140 -10.30 -5.72 -3.20
C TYR A 140 -11.17 -5.38 -4.43
N PRO A 141 -12.02 -6.29 -4.95
CA PRO A 141 -12.88 -5.97 -6.11
C PRO A 141 -13.78 -4.75 -5.85
N ALA A 142 -14.35 -4.66 -4.63
CA ALA A 142 -15.27 -3.58 -4.27
C ALA A 142 -14.62 -2.19 -4.19
N VAL A 143 -13.29 -2.12 -4.11
CA VAL A 143 -12.54 -0.86 -4.00
C VAL A 143 -12.29 -0.21 -5.37
N ILE A 144 -12.24 -0.98 -6.47
CA ILE A 144 -11.82 -0.48 -7.80
C ILE A 144 -12.64 0.76 -8.21
N GLU A 145 -13.97 0.62 -8.26
CA GLU A 145 -14.88 1.71 -8.66
C GLU A 145 -14.91 2.87 -7.65
N LEU A 146 -14.66 2.57 -6.39
CA LEU A 146 -14.57 3.61 -5.37
C LEU A 146 -13.29 4.44 -5.57
N ALA A 147 -12.15 3.77 -5.76
CA ALA A 147 -10.88 4.41 -6.03
C ALA A 147 -10.91 5.22 -7.32
N TYR A 148 -11.47 4.65 -8.40
CA TYR A 148 -11.62 5.35 -9.68
C TYR A 148 -12.36 6.68 -9.52
N ARG A 149 -13.51 6.69 -8.84
CA ARG A 149 -14.31 7.92 -8.61
C ARG A 149 -13.56 8.98 -7.79
N HIS A 150 -12.68 8.56 -6.89
CA HIS A 150 -11.98 9.43 -5.96
C HIS A 150 -10.55 9.78 -6.39
N LEU A 151 -10.01 9.25 -7.49
CA LEU A 151 -8.70 9.65 -8.01
C LEU A 151 -8.80 10.86 -8.94
N ARG A 152 -7.76 11.67 -9.12
CA ARG A 152 -7.72 12.60 -10.26
C ARG A 152 -7.33 11.87 -11.55
N PRO A 153 -7.65 12.41 -12.75
CA PRO A 153 -6.95 12.01 -13.97
C PRO A 153 -5.43 12.10 -13.79
N GLY A 154 -4.71 11.08 -14.23
CA GLY A 154 -3.28 10.89 -14.00
C GLY A 154 -2.88 10.53 -12.57
N GLY A 155 -3.84 10.22 -11.69
CA GLY A 155 -3.61 9.71 -10.34
C GLY A 155 -3.40 8.19 -10.35
N LEU A 156 -2.89 7.64 -9.25
CA LEU A 156 -2.57 6.21 -9.15
C LEU A 156 -3.46 5.48 -8.15
N PHE A 157 -4.06 4.38 -8.59
CA PHE A 157 -4.56 3.34 -7.71
C PHE A 157 -3.49 2.27 -7.55
N ILE A 158 -3.01 2.07 -6.33
CA ILE A 158 -1.92 1.13 -6.04
C ILE A 158 -2.43 0.07 -5.07
N THR A 159 -2.22 -1.22 -5.36
CA THR A 159 -2.68 -2.32 -4.50
C THR A 159 -1.55 -3.31 -4.24
N ASP A 160 -1.31 -3.66 -2.97
CA ASP A 160 -0.25 -4.60 -2.58
C ASP A 160 -0.75 -6.06 -2.54
N ASN A 161 0.19 -7.00 -2.58
CA ASN A 161 -0.01 -8.44 -2.45
C ASN A 161 -0.86 -9.12 -3.54
N VAL A 162 -0.86 -8.57 -4.77
CA VAL A 162 -1.70 -9.09 -5.87
C VAL A 162 -1.19 -10.41 -6.48
N LEU A 163 0.05 -10.81 -6.19
CA LEU A 163 0.59 -12.13 -6.59
C LEU A 163 0.40 -13.19 -5.49
N TRP A 164 -0.06 -12.80 -4.31
CA TRP A 164 -0.62 -13.64 -3.25
C TRP A 164 0.20 -14.89 -2.87
N SER A 165 1.51 -14.70 -2.69
CA SER A 165 2.49 -15.74 -2.37
C SER A 165 2.57 -16.86 -3.40
N GLY A 166 2.25 -16.53 -4.66
CA GLY A 166 2.21 -17.43 -5.80
C GLY A 166 0.86 -18.15 -5.99
N ARG A 167 -0.11 -17.95 -5.09
CA ARG A 167 -1.41 -18.64 -5.15
C ARG A 167 -2.30 -18.20 -6.30
N VAL A 168 -1.91 -17.17 -7.06
CA VAL A 168 -2.62 -16.84 -8.31
C VAL A 168 -2.15 -17.70 -9.49
N PHE A 169 -0.96 -18.30 -9.41
CA PHE A 169 -0.37 -19.08 -10.48
C PHE A 169 -1.06 -20.42 -10.68
N GLU A 170 -1.19 -20.84 -11.93
CA GLU A 170 -1.71 -22.16 -12.29
C GLU A 170 -0.88 -23.27 -11.62
N GLY A 171 -1.56 -24.23 -11.00
CA GLY A 171 -0.93 -25.32 -10.24
C GLY A 171 -0.55 -25.00 -8.78
N GLN A 172 -0.56 -23.72 -8.36
CA GLN A 172 -0.36 -23.31 -6.96
C GLN A 172 -1.60 -22.67 -6.33
N ARG A 173 -2.67 -22.53 -7.11
CA ARG A 173 -3.94 -21.93 -6.72
C ARG A 173 -4.65 -22.74 -5.66
N ASP A 174 -5.08 -22.07 -4.59
CA ASP A 174 -6.00 -22.61 -3.60
C ASP A 174 -7.43 -22.09 -3.82
N ASP A 175 -8.41 -22.73 -3.18
CA ASP A 175 -9.83 -22.36 -3.28
C ASP A 175 -10.26 -21.35 -2.20
N SER A 176 -9.31 -20.63 -1.59
CA SER A 176 -9.64 -19.65 -0.56
C SER A 176 -10.39 -18.45 -1.16
N MET A 177 -11.29 -17.87 -0.38
CA MET A 177 -12.00 -16.65 -0.77
C MET A 177 -11.03 -15.52 -1.15
N SER A 178 -9.90 -15.40 -0.45
CA SER A 178 -8.88 -14.38 -0.75
C SER A 178 -8.24 -14.61 -2.12
N THR A 179 -7.91 -15.85 -2.48
CA THR A 179 -7.35 -16.15 -3.81
C THR A 179 -8.35 -15.84 -4.91
N GLN A 180 -9.62 -16.22 -4.74
CA GLN A 180 -10.67 -15.92 -5.71
C GLN A 180 -10.89 -14.40 -5.85
N ALA A 181 -10.92 -13.67 -4.74
CA ALA A 181 -11.09 -12.22 -4.76
C ALA A 181 -9.91 -11.48 -5.43
N ILE A 182 -8.68 -11.98 -5.29
CA ILE A 182 -7.51 -11.40 -5.98
C ILE A 182 -7.56 -11.69 -7.48
N LEU A 183 -7.98 -12.88 -7.88
CA LEU A 183 -8.17 -13.22 -9.30
C LEU A 183 -9.26 -12.34 -9.93
N GLU A 184 -10.40 -12.19 -9.24
CA GLU A 184 -11.47 -11.28 -9.64
C GLU A 184 -10.98 -9.83 -9.72
N PHE A 185 -10.28 -9.36 -8.69
CA PHE A 185 -9.73 -8.01 -8.64
C PHE A 185 -8.78 -7.73 -9.81
N THR A 186 -7.84 -8.64 -10.07
CA THR A 186 -6.86 -8.45 -11.15
C THR A 186 -7.54 -8.48 -12.52
N ASP A 187 -8.48 -9.38 -12.76
CA ASP A 187 -9.28 -9.39 -14.00
C ASP A 187 -10.07 -8.09 -14.19
N GLN A 188 -10.79 -7.65 -13.16
CA GLN A 188 -11.58 -6.41 -13.22
C GLN A 188 -10.68 -5.18 -13.43
N LEU A 189 -9.56 -5.07 -12.71
CA LEU A 189 -8.67 -3.92 -12.80
C LEU A 189 -7.99 -3.79 -14.18
N PHE A 190 -7.64 -4.93 -14.80
CA PHE A 190 -7.02 -4.95 -16.13
C PHE A 190 -8.03 -4.75 -17.27
N ASN A 191 -9.31 -5.07 -17.04
CA ASN A 191 -10.39 -4.84 -18.00
C ASN A 191 -11.13 -3.51 -17.78
N HIS A 192 -10.82 -2.75 -16.72
CA HIS A 192 -11.50 -1.50 -16.40
C HIS A 192 -11.08 -0.38 -17.38
N PRO A 193 -12.01 0.23 -18.15
CA PRO A 193 -11.68 1.13 -19.25
C PRO A 193 -11.07 2.47 -18.83
N GLY A 194 -11.22 2.85 -17.55
CA GLY A 194 -10.66 4.08 -16.99
C GLY A 194 -9.26 3.94 -16.38
N PHE A 195 -8.66 2.76 -16.44
CA PHE A 195 -7.33 2.51 -15.87
C PHE A 195 -6.36 1.94 -16.92
N ASP A 196 -5.11 2.41 -16.88
CA ASP A 196 -3.97 1.76 -17.50
C ASP A 196 -3.14 1.05 -16.41
N SER A 197 -3.15 -0.28 -16.43
CA SER A 197 -2.78 -1.13 -15.30
C SER A 197 -1.55 -1.98 -15.58
N SER A 198 -0.66 -2.08 -14.60
CA SER A 198 0.49 -2.98 -14.61
C SER A 198 0.74 -3.61 -13.23
N ILE A 199 1.45 -4.74 -13.17
CA ILE A 199 1.87 -5.36 -11.91
C ILE A 199 3.39 -5.38 -11.87
N PHE A 200 3.98 -4.79 -10.82
CA PHE A 200 5.40 -4.88 -10.55
C PHE A 200 5.67 -6.14 -9.72
N PRO A 201 6.51 -7.08 -10.20
CA PRO A 201 6.80 -8.34 -9.51
C PRO A 201 7.82 -8.15 -8.37
N VAL A 202 7.61 -7.13 -7.53
CA VAL A 202 8.37 -6.87 -6.32
C VAL A 202 7.64 -7.48 -5.13
N ARG A 203 8.35 -8.27 -4.33
CA ARG A 203 7.80 -8.98 -3.16
C ARG A 203 6.56 -9.79 -3.56
N ASP A 204 5.40 -9.44 -3.03
CA ASP A 204 4.15 -10.16 -3.25
C ASP A 204 3.28 -9.55 -4.36
N GLY A 205 3.88 -8.70 -5.19
CA GLY A 205 3.23 -8.05 -6.32
C GLY A 205 2.57 -6.74 -5.95
N LEU A 206 2.93 -5.68 -6.68
CA LEU A 206 2.34 -4.35 -6.53
C LEU A 206 1.60 -4.00 -7.82
N ALA A 207 0.27 -4.00 -7.80
CA ALA A 207 -0.52 -3.47 -8.91
C ALA A 207 -0.47 -1.94 -8.90
N VAL A 208 -0.20 -1.35 -10.06
CA VAL A 208 -0.17 0.10 -10.28
C VAL A 208 -1.08 0.41 -11.46
N ALA A 209 -2.17 1.11 -11.19
CA ALA A 209 -3.16 1.52 -12.19
C ALA A 209 -3.22 3.05 -12.28
N LEU A 210 -2.90 3.59 -13.45
CA LEU A 210 -3.00 5.00 -13.78
C LEU A 210 -4.44 5.31 -14.18
N ARG A 211 -5.08 6.27 -13.50
CA ARG A 211 -6.39 6.77 -13.92
C ARG A 211 -6.22 7.60 -15.21
N LEU A 212 -6.91 7.20 -16.28
CA LEU A 212 -6.92 7.90 -17.56
C LEU A 212 -7.76 9.19 -17.55
#